data_AF-A0A5B0FCP2-F1
#
_entry.id   AF-A0A5B0FCP2-F1
#
_cell.length_a   1.000
_cell.length_b   1.000
_cell.length_c   1.000
_cell.angle_alpha   90.00
_cell.angle_beta   90.00
_cell.angle_gamma   90.00
#
_symmetry.space_group_name_H-M   'P 1'
#
loop_
_entity.id
_entity.type
_entity.pdbx_description
1 polymer ?
#
loop_
_entity_poly.entity_id
_entity_poly.type
_entity_poly.pdbx_seq_one_letter_code
_entity_poly.pdbx_strand_id
1 'polypeptide(L)'
;IYPMPDRAGLGVHLTLDLGGQARFGPDVEWCDALRYEVDPARATAFYASIRAFWPGLPDGALQPAYAGIRPKVAGPGEPPADFIVQGAAQHGVRGLVNLFGIESPGLTASLALAHLTREYPNKLTHSLAGPHDVQGPRALHPIFYGSYDWHSCVHGYWLVLRVLERYPALPEA
;
A
#
# COMPACT_ATOMS: atom_id res chain seq x y z
N ILE A 1 17.38 -0.96 -2.87
CA ILE A 1 17.96 -1.44 -1.59
C ILE A 1 17.01 -1.02 -0.49
N TYR A 2 16.56 -1.98 0.33
CA TYR A 2 15.68 -1.74 1.47
C TYR A 2 16.48 -2.04 2.75
N PRO A 3 17.07 -1.02 3.41
CA PRO A 3 17.73 -1.24 4.70
C PRO A 3 16.72 -1.79 5.72
N MET A 4 17.21 -2.65 6.62
CA MET A 4 16.38 -3.14 7.73
C MET A 4 15.85 -1.96 8.56
N PRO A 5 14.56 -1.93 8.91
CA PRO A 5 14.00 -0.86 9.73
C PRO A 5 14.72 -0.78 11.08
N ASP A 6 14.97 0.44 11.58
CA ASP A 6 15.35 0.67 12.97
C ASP A 6 14.18 1.31 13.75
N ARG A 7 14.35 1.51 15.07
CA ARG A 7 13.31 2.05 15.96
C ARG A 7 12.81 3.46 15.57
N ALA A 8 13.54 4.21 14.75
CA ALA A 8 13.21 5.56 14.30
C ALA A 8 12.58 5.61 12.89
N GLY A 9 12.51 4.50 12.16
CA GLY A 9 11.80 4.42 10.88
C GLY A 9 12.39 3.42 9.89
N LEU A 10 11.80 3.38 8.69
CA LEU A 10 12.14 2.44 7.62
C LEU A 10 13.54 2.66 6.99
N GLY A 11 14.31 3.66 7.42
CA GLY A 11 15.58 4.03 6.80
C GLY A 11 15.42 4.64 5.40
N VAL A 12 16.47 5.30 4.89
CA VAL A 12 16.47 5.86 3.53
C VAL A 12 16.60 4.73 2.51
N HIS A 13 15.58 4.50 1.69
CA HIS A 13 15.61 3.46 0.65
C HIS A 13 16.28 3.98 -0.62
N LEU A 14 16.86 3.05 -1.38
CA LEU A 14 17.24 3.31 -2.77
C LEU A 14 16.21 2.65 -3.69
N THR A 15 15.55 3.47 -4.49
CA THR A 15 14.64 3.04 -5.57
C THR A 15 15.18 3.46 -6.92
N LEU A 16 14.76 2.76 -7.97
CA LEU A 16 15.02 3.13 -9.36
C LEU A 16 13.66 3.43 -10.01
N ASP A 17 13.57 4.55 -10.72
CA ASP A 17 12.43 4.77 -11.61
C ASP A 17 12.58 3.99 -12.92
N LEU A 18 11.54 4.02 -13.76
CA LEU A 18 11.54 3.31 -15.04
C LEU A 18 12.60 3.83 -16.03
N GLY A 19 13.14 5.04 -15.82
CA GLY A 19 14.24 5.60 -16.59
C GLY A 19 15.62 5.23 -16.04
N GLY A 20 15.68 4.42 -14.97
CA GLY A 20 16.92 4.02 -14.32
C GLY A 20 17.53 5.07 -13.39
N GLN A 21 16.82 6.16 -13.10
CA GLN A 21 17.32 7.17 -12.17
C GLN A 21 17.15 6.71 -10.72
N ALA A 22 18.24 6.84 -9.96
CA ALA A 22 18.26 6.52 -8.54
C ALA A 22 17.56 7.60 -7.72
N ARG A 23 16.72 7.18 -6.77
CA ARG A 23 16.08 8.06 -5.80
C ARG A 23 16.26 7.53 -4.39
N PHE A 24 16.56 8.44 -3.48
CA PHE A 24 16.75 8.16 -2.07
C PHE A 24 15.59 8.71 -1.26
N GLY A 25 15.14 7.94 -0.28
CA GLY A 25 14.10 8.34 0.67
C GLY A 25 13.07 7.24 0.86
N PRO A 26 11.85 7.59 1.29
CA PRO A 26 11.49 8.88 1.89
C PRO A 26 12.09 9.02 3.32
N ASP A 27 12.28 10.25 3.78
CA ASP A 27 12.37 10.53 5.21
C ASP A 27 10.96 10.73 5.80
N VAL A 28 10.89 11.17 7.07
CA VAL A 28 9.64 11.38 7.79
C VAL A 28 9.64 12.75 8.44
N GLU A 29 8.54 13.47 8.22
CA GLU A 29 8.19 14.72 8.88
C GLU A 29 6.68 14.76 9.08
N TRP A 30 6.25 15.14 10.28
CA TRP A 30 4.85 15.39 10.57
C TRP A 30 4.49 16.81 10.13
N CYS A 31 3.34 16.96 9.48
CA CYS A 31 2.84 18.25 9.01
C CYS A 31 1.37 18.43 9.35
N ASP A 32 0.97 19.68 9.51
CA ASP A 32 -0.40 20.14 9.79
C ASP A 32 -1.08 20.78 8.57
N ALA A 33 -0.34 20.95 7.48
CA ALA A 33 -0.79 21.56 6.24
C ALA A 33 -0.22 20.81 5.02
N LEU A 34 -0.96 20.83 3.91
CA LEU A 34 -0.57 20.20 2.65
C LEU A 34 0.51 21.02 1.92
N ARG A 35 1.74 20.95 2.43
CA ARG A 35 2.94 21.58 1.89
C ARG A 35 3.81 20.53 1.20
N TYR A 36 4.17 20.79 -0.05
CA TYR A 36 4.93 19.86 -0.90
C TYR A 36 6.27 20.42 -1.35
N GLU A 37 6.66 21.58 -0.83
CA GLU A 37 7.97 22.17 -1.04
C GLU A 37 9.06 21.24 -0.50
N VAL A 38 10.11 21.05 -1.29
CA VAL A 38 11.27 20.24 -0.88
C VAL A 38 12.31 21.17 -0.30
N ASP A 39 12.57 21.09 1.00
CA ASP A 39 13.68 21.79 1.64
C ASP A 39 15.02 21.08 1.30
N PRO A 40 15.92 21.72 0.53
CA PRO A 40 17.20 21.12 0.18
C PRO A 40 18.09 20.82 1.39
N ALA A 41 17.90 21.51 2.52
CA ALA A 41 18.69 21.29 3.73
C ALA A 41 18.45 19.89 4.35
N ARG A 42 17.29 19.27 4.08
CA ARG A 42 16.98 17.91 4.56
C ARG A 42 17.90 16.84 3.96
N ALA A 43 18.50 17.10 2.79
CA ALA A 43 19.44 16.17 2.15
C ALA A 43 20.67 15.87 3.03
N THR A 44 21.04 16.76 3.97
CA THR A 44 22.17 16.53 4.89
C THR A 44 22.00 15.25 5.71
N ALA A 45 20.78 14.95 6.17
CA ALA A 45 20.51 13.74 6.96
C ALA A 45 20.63 12.45 6.10
N PHE A 46 20.41 12.55 4.79
CA PHE A 46 20.45 11.41 3.88
C PHE A 46 21.87 10.91 3.65
N TYR A 47 22.86 11.79 3.58
CA TYR A 47 24.26 11.41 3.34
C TYR A 47 24.77 10.38 4.34
N ALA A 48 24.52 10.59 5.64
CA ALA A 48 24.93 9.66 6.68
C ALA A 48 24.26 8.28 6.50
N SER A 49 22.94 8.27 6.24
CA SER A 49 22.19 7.02 6.04
C SER A 49 22.60 6.28 4.77
N ILE A 50 22.85 6.98 3.66
CA ILE A 50 23.22 6.36 2.38
C ILE A 50 24.64 5.81 2.45
N ARG A 51 25.57 6.53 3.09
CA ARG A 51 26.97 6.07 3.21
C ARG A 51 27.15 4.80 4.02
N ALA A 52 26.16 4.41 4.83
CA ALA A 52 26.14 3.12 5.49
C ALA A 52 26.16 1.94 4.50
N PHE A 53 25.55 2.08 3.32
CA PHE A 53 25.54 1.04 2.28
C PHE A 53 26.23 1.45 0.97
N TRP A 54 26.50 2.75 0.77
CA TRP A 54 27.29 3.28 -0.34
C TRP A 54 28.33 4.30 0.15
N PRO A 55 29.45 3.85 0.75
CA PRO A 55 30.45 4.73 1.34
C PRO A 55 31.07 5.76 0.38
N GLY A 56 31.12 5.42 -0.91
CA GLY A 56 31.68 6.26 -1.97
C GLY A 56 30.75 7.34 -2.54
N LEU A 57 29.57 7.59 -1.94
CA LEU A 57 28.67 8.67 -2.37
C LEU A 57 29.39 10.03 -2.33
N PRO A 58 29.58 10.73 -3.48
CA PRO A 58 30.25 12.02 -3.52
C PRO A 58 29.48 13.11 -2.77
N ASP A 59 30.21 14.05 -2.15
CA ASP A 59 29.60 15.25 -1.56
C ASP A 59 28.87 16.06 -2.65
N GLY A 60 27.72 16.65 -2.31
CA GLY A 60 26.92 17.46 -3.23
C GLY A 60 26.21 16.68 -4.36
N ALA A 61 26.30 15.35 -4.40
CA ALA A 61 25.65 14.54 -5.43
C ALA A 61 24.11 14.43 -5.32
N LEU A 62 23.51 14.75 -4.16
CA LEU A 62 22.07 14.67 -3.97
C LEU A 62 21.38 15.94 -4.50
N GLN A 63 20.35 15.76 -5.30
CA GLN A 63 19.50 16.84 -5.80
C GLN A 63 18.09 16.73 -5.22
N PRO A 64 17.43 17.84 -4.86
CA PRO A 64 16.03 17.83 -4.48
C PRO A 64 15.16 17.18 -5.55
N ALA A 65 14.27 16.27 -5.14
CA ALA A 65 13.38 15.55 -6.05
C ALA A 65 11.92 15.99 -5.84
N TYR A 66 11.20 15.32 -4.94
CA TYR A 66 9.80 15.60 -4.65
C TYR A 66 9.47 15.26 -3.20
N ALA A 67 8.35 15.80 -2.71
CA ALA A 67 7.76 15.43 -1.43
C ALA A 67 6.41 14.72 -1.64
N GLY A 68 6.00 13.91 -0.66
CA GLY A 68 4.69 13.29 -0.61
C GLY A 68 4.18 13.23 0.82
N ILE A 69 2.86 13.36 0.99
CA ILE A 69 2.21 13.35 2.31
C ILE A 69 1.44 12.05 2.46
N ARG A 70 1.67 11.34 3.57
CA ARG A 70 0.96 10.09 3.89
C ARG A 70 -0.33 10.42 4.64
N PRO A 71 -1.48 9.86 4.24
CA PRO A 71 -2.73 10.03 4.99
C PRO A 71 -2.68 9.17 6.26
N LYS A 72 -2.26 9.75 7.39
CA LYS A 72 -2.17 9.06 8.68
C LYS A 72 -3.48 9.14 9.45
N VAL A 73 -3.84 8.07 10.15
CA VAL A 73 -4.97 8.02 11.11
C VAL A 73 -4.53 7.84 12.56
N ALA A 74 -3.26 7.45 12.78
CA ALA A 74 -2.58 7.49 14.07
C ALA A 74 -1.62 8.69 14.11
N GLY A 75 -1.49 9.31 15.27
CA GLY A 75 -0.66 10.50 15.50
C GLY A 75 0.82 10.22 15.77
N PRO A 76 1.64 11.26 15.94
CA PRO A 76 3.04 11.12 16.32
C PRO A 76 3.22 10.35 17.63
N GLY A 77 4.02 9.28 17.60
CA GLY A 77 4.30 8.44 18.77
C GLY A 77 3.24 7.38 19.08
N GLU A 78 2.12 7.38 18.36
CA GLU A 78 1.13 6.31 18.44
C GLU A 78 1.58 5.09 17.61
N PRO A 79 1.11 3.87 17.96
CA PRO A 79 1.35 2.69 17.13
C PRO A 79 0.85 2.91 15.69
N PRO A 80 1.55 2.36 14.67
CA PRO A 80 1.03 2.37 13.31
C PRO A 80 -0.38 1.77 13.26
N ALA A 81 -1.29 2.47 12.58
CA ALA A 81 -2.64 1.99 12.34
C ALA A 81 -2.74 1.26 10.99
N ASP A 82 -3.62 0.27 10.92
CA ASP A 82 -3.97 -0.42 9.67
C ASP A 82 -4.88 0.47 8.78
N PHE A 83 -5.05 0.07 7.52
CA PHE A 83 -6.04 0.67 6.62
C PHE A 83 -7.45 0.56 7.22
N ILE A 84 -8.18 1.67 7.19
CA ILE A 84 -9.56 1.69 7.67
C ILE A 84 -10.50 1.66 6.48
N VAL A 85 -11.20 0.54 6.30
CA VAL A 85 -12.26 0.36 5.32
C VAL A 85 -13.59 0.26 6.06
N GLN A 86 -14.45 1.26 5.93
CA GLN A 86 -15.77 1.28 6.58
C GLN A 86 -16.86 1.28 5.53
N GLY A 87 -17.80 0.35 5.65
CA GLY A 87 -19.05 0.36 4.88
C GLY A 87 -20.25 0.65 5.78
N ALA A 88 -21.45 0.50 5.21
CA ALA A 88 -22.71 0.77 5.89
C ALA A 88 -22.88 0.01 7.21
N ALA A 89 -22.27 -1.17 7.37
CA ALA A 89 -22.31 -1.93 8.63
C ALA A 89 -21.58 -1.22 9.78
N GLN A 90 -20.54 -0.44 9.48
CA GLN A 90 -19.75 0.30 10.47
C GLN A 90 -20.31 1.70 10.75
N HIS A 91 -20.74 2.43 9.71
CA HIS A 91 -21.15 3.83 9.85
C HIS A 91 -22.65 4.11 9.62
N GLY A 92 -23.46 3.12 9.25
CA GLY A 92 -24.92 3.25 9.12
C GLY A 92 -25.44 3.94 7.85
N VAL A 93 -24.57 4.33 6.92
CA VAL A 93 -24.93 5.07 5.70
C VAL A 93 -24.90 4.14 4.49
N ARG A 94 -26.05 3.90 3.86
CA ARG A 94 -26.15 3.01 2.70
C ARG A 94 -25.48 3.65 1.47
N GLY A 95 -24.67 2.88 0.76
CA GLY A 95 -24.03 3.32 -0.49
C GLY A 95 -22.78 4.18 -0.31
N LEU A 96 -22.36 4.43 0.93
CA LEU A 96 -21.09 5.07 1.25
C LEU A 96 -20.07 4.02 1.70
N VAL A 97 -18.82 4.18 1.24
CA VAL A 97 -17.66 3.45 1.76
C VAL A 97 -16.56 4.47 2.03
N ASN A 98 -16.02 4.48 3.24
CA ASN A 98 -14.89 5.31 3.61
C ASN A 98 -13.59 4.50 3.54
N LEU A 99 -12.54 5.12 3.02
CA LEU A 99 -11.17 4.62 2.99
C LEU A 99 -10.29 5.64 3.70
N PHE A 100 -9.82 5.32 4.91
CA PHE A 100 -8.90 6.17 5.67
C PHE A 100 -7.57 5.45 5.89
N GLY A 101 -6.50 6.23 6.07
CA GLY A 101 -5.21 5.65 6.42
C GLY A 101 -4.50 4.93 5.27
N ILE A 102 -4.92 5.12 4.01
CA ILE A 102 -4.34 4.40 2.85
C ILE A 102 -2.97 4.99 2.49
N GLU A 103 -1.97 4.75 3.36
CA GLU A 103 -0.56 5.03 3.13
C GLU A 103 0.14 3.85 2.43
N SER A 104 1.47 3.72 2.51
CA SER A 104 2.17 2.54 1.98
C SER A 104 1.73 1.26 2.70
N PRO A 105 1.42 0.15 2.01
CA PRO A 105 1.63 -0.14 0.58
C PRO A 105 0.38 0.09 -0.32
N GLY A 106 -0.31 1.22 -0.18
CA GLY A 106 -1.62 1.51 -0.79
C GLY A 106 -1.64 1.45 -2.32
N LEU A 107 -0.55 1.82 -3.00
CA LEU A 107 -0.46 1.65 -4.45
C LEU A 107 -0.50 0.16 -4.84
N THR A 108 0.29 -0.68 -4.16
CA THR A 108 0.32 -2.13 -4.38
C THR A 108 -1.01 -2.78 -3.99
N ALA A 109 -1.66 -2.29 -2.93
CA ALA A 109 -2.95 -2.78 -2.45
C ALA A 109 -4.17 -2.25 -3.23
N SER A 110 -3.98 -1.29 -4.15
CA SER A 110 -5.07 -0.53 -4.77
C SER A 110 -6.11 -1.42 -5.49
N LEU A 111 -5.67 -2.45 -6.21
CA LEU A 111 -6.59 -3.38 -6.88
C LEU A 111 -7.42 -4.20 -5.89
N ALA A 112 -6.80 -4.67 -4.81
CA ALA A 112 -7.51 -5.40 -3.76
C ALA A 112 -8.53 -4.50 -3.05
N LEU A 113 -8.15 -3.26 -2.72
CA LEU A 113 -9.06 -2.27 -2.13
C LEU A 113 -10.26 -1.97 -3.04
N ALA A 114 -10.05 -1.87 -4.36
CA ALA A 114 -11.13 -1.67 -5.32
C ALA A 114 -12.17 -2.80 -5.29
N HIS A 115 -11.74 -4.06 -5.12
CA HIS A 115 -12.65 -5.21 -5.02
C HIS A 115 -13.51 -5.17 -3.75
N LEU A 116 -13.05 -4.53 -2.67
CA LEU A 116 -13.80 -4.43 -1.42
C LEU A 116 -14.92 -3.39 -1.46
N THR A 117 -14.87 -2.45 -2.42
CA THR A 117 -15.73 -1.26 -2.43
C THR A 117 -16.79 -1.25 -3.54
N ARG A 118 -16.68 -2.14 -4.54
CA ARG A 118 -17.54 -2.11 -5.73
C ARG A 118 -17.89 -3.50 -6.25
N GLU A 119 -19.18 -3.82 -6.35
CA GLU A 119 -19.64 -5.15 -6.83
C GLU A 119 -19.67 -5.30 -8.36
N TYR A 120 -19.88 -4.21 -9.12
CA TYR A 120 -20.06 -4.25 -10.58
C TYR A 120 -19.15 -3.27 -11.33
N PRO A 121 -18.75 -3.54 -12.58
CA PRO A 121 -19.09 -4.72 -13.40
C PRO A 121 -18.41 -6.01 -12.92
N ASN A 122 -19.03 -7.17 -13.23
CA ASN A 122 -18.55 -8.50 -12.88
C ASN A 122 -18.79 -9.50 -14.03
N LYS A 123 -17.82 -10.39 -14.28
CA LYS A 123 -17.89 -11.54 -15.19
C LYS A 123 -17.88 -12.82 -14.35
N LEU A 124 -19.08 -13.35 -14.12
CA LEU A 124 -19.27 -14.44 -13.15
C LEU A 124 -18.80 -15.82 -13.61
N THR A 125 -18.86 -16.15 -14.90
CA THR A 125 -18.57 -17.50 -15.45
C THR A 125 -18.94 -18.63 -14.48
N HIS A 126 -20.23 -18.96 -14.36
CA HIS A 126 -20.73 -19.94 -13.39
C HIS A 126 -21.62 -20.98 -14.08
N SER A 127 -21.38 -22.26 -13.82
CA SER A 127 -22.21 -23.36 -14.33
C SER A 127 -23.47 -23.51 -13.48
N LEU A 128 -24.64 -23.63 -14.13
CA LEU A 128 -25.92 -23.77 -13.46
C LEU A 128 -26.41 -25.22 -13.56
N ALA A 129 -26.75 -25.83 -12.43
CA ALA A 129 -27.44 -27.11 -12.36
C ALA A 129 -28.97 -26.93 -12.32
N GLY A 130 -29.43 -25.76 -11.86
CA GLY A 130 -30.85 -25.39 -11.89
C GLY A 130 -31.07 -23.89 -11.70
N PRO A 131 -32.34 -23.44 -11.70
CA PRO A 131 -32.67 -22.01 -11.63
C PRO A 131 -32.20 -21.29 -10.36
N HIS A 132 -32.05 -22.01 -9.24
CA HIS A 132 -31.59 -21.46 -7.96
C HIS A 132 -30.11 -21.06 -7.94
N ASP A 133 -29.34 -21.49 -8.95
CA ASP A 133 -27.91 -21.15 -9.08
C ASP A 133 -27.71 -19.76 -9.72
N VAL A 134 -28.78 -19.16 -10.27
CA VAL A 134 -28.74 -17.79 -10.80
C VAL A 134 -28.73 -16.80 -9.64
N GLN A 135 -27.52 -16.49 -9.17
CA GLN A 135 -27.30 -15.59 -8.04
C GLN A 135 -26.31 -14.46 -8.40
N GLY A 136 -26.28 -13.42 -7.57
CA GLY A 136 -25.36 -12.28 -7.73
C GLY A 136 -23.92 -12.57 -7.25
N PRO A 137 -22.94 -11.72 -7.60
CA PRO A 137 -21.54 -11.91 -7.22
C PRO A 137 -21.31 -12.10 -5.73
N ARG A 138 -21.99 -11.30 -4.89
CA ARG A 138 -21.83 -11.39 -3.42
C ARG A 138 -22.34 -12.70 -2.83
N ALA A 139 -23.31 -13.35 -3.48
CA ALA A 139 -23.83 -14.64 -3.04
C ALA A 139 -22.96 -15.80 -3.53
N LEU A 140 -22.53 -15.77 -4.81
CA LEU A 140 -21.70 -16.82 -5.40
C LEU A 140 -20.24 -16.78 -4.92
N HIS A 141 -19.66 -15.59 -4.79
CA HIS A 141 -18.24 -15.39 -4.48
C HIS A 141 -18.05 -14.29 -3.41
N PRO A 142 -18.43 -14.51 -2.14
CA PRO A 142 -18.46 -13.47 -1.11
C PRO A 142 -17.13 -12.72 -0.90
N ILE A 143 -16.00 -13.41 -1.08
CA ILE A 143 -14.65 -12.83 -0.93
C ILE A 143 -14.24 -12.03 -2.18
N PHE A 144 -14.71 -12.43 -3.36
CA PHE A 144 -14.32 -11.87 -4.66
C PHE A 144 -15.47 -11.11 -5.33
N TYR A 145 -16.47 -10.69 -4.56
CA TYR A 145 -17.72 -10.20 -5.10
C TYR A 145 -17.54 -8.94 -5.96
N GLY A 146 -16.52 -8.12 -5.65
CA GLY A 146 -16.17 -6.95 -6.42
C GLY A 146 -15.06 -7.13 -7.47
N SER A 147 -14.55 -8.35 -7.62
CA SER A 147 -13.58 -8.67 -8.66
C SER A 147 -14.27 -8.78 -10.02
N TYR A 148 -13.72 -8.11 -11.05
CA TYR A 148 -14.28 -8.23 -12.39
C TYR A 148 -14.24 -9.68 -12.90
N ASP A 149 -13.15 -10.42 -12.67
CA ASP A 149 -13.05 -11.85 -12.92
C ASP A 149 -12.58 -12.54 -11.64
N TRP A 150 -13.49 -13.24 -10.97
CA TRP A 150 -13.22 -13.86 -9.68
C TRP A 150 -12.19 -14.99 -9.76
N HIS A 151 -12.20 -15.78 -10.85
CA HIS A 151 -11.27 -16.91 -11.01
C HIS A 151 -9.83 -16.41 -11.04
N SER A 152 -9.60 -15.31 -11.76
CA SER A 152 -8.27 -14.70 -11.84
C SER A 152 -7.79 -14.19 -10.47
N CYS A 153 -8.70 -13.66 -9.65
CA CYS A 153 -8.36 -13.14 -8.32
C CYS A 153 -8.01 -14.22 -7.30
N VAL A 154 -8.51 -15.45 -7.47
CA VAL A 154 -8.12 -16.60 -6.63
C VAL A 154 -6.61 -16.85 -6.70
N HIS A 155 -5.99 -16.70 -7.87
CA HIS A 155 -4.54 -16.88 -8.01
C HIS A 155 -3.73 -15.86 -7.22
N GLY A 156 -4.20 -14.61 -7.13
CA GLY A 156 -3.57 -13.57 -6.31
C GLY A 156 -3.62 -13.91 -4.82
N TYR A 157 -4.78 -14.34 -4.32
CA TYR A 157 -4.94 -14.74 -2.92
C TYR A 157 -4.16 -16.01 -2.59
N TRP A 158 -4.15 -16.99 -3.50
CA TRP A 158 -3.33 -18.19 -3.35
C TRP A 158 -1.84 -17.86 -3.25
N LEU A 159 -1.34 -16.93 -4.07
CA LEU A 159 0.06 -16.51 -4.01
C LEU A 159 0.41 -15.91 -2.65
N VAL A 160 -0.44 -15.02 -2.12
CA VAL A 160 -0.25 -14.41 -0.79
C VAL A 160 -0.22 -15.47 0.30
N LEU A 161 -1.22 -16.36 0.35
CA LEU A 161 -1.28 -17.45 1.32
C LEU A 161 -0.09 -18.41 1.19
N ARG A 162 0.38 -18.67 -0.03
CA ARG A 162 1.53 -19.54 -0.28
C ARG A 162 2.85 -18.91 0.15
N VAL A 163 3.00 -17.59 0.01
CA VAL A 163 4.15 -16.84 0.54
C VAL A 163 4.13 -16.87 2.07
N LEU A 164 2.98 -16.64 2.69
CA LEU A 164 2.78 -16.73 4.15
C LEU A 164 3.15 -18.10 4.70
N GLU A 165 2.68 -19.16 4.05
CA GLU A 165 2.97 -20.54 4.45
C GLU A 165 4.45 -20.90 4.30
N ARG A 166 5.08 -20.48 3.19
CA ARG A 166 6.45 -20.87 2.86
C ARG A 166 7.51 -20.01 3.53
N TYR A 167 7.15 -18.78 3.89
CA TYR A 167 8.01 -17.81 4.56
C TYR A 167 7.30 -17.17 5.74
N PRO A 168 6.93 -17.94 6.78
CA PRO A 168 6.15 -17.45 7.92
C PRO A 168 6.88 -16.41 8.78
N ALA A 169 8.17 -16.20 8.52
CA ALA A 169 9.00 -15.22 9.20
C ALA A 169 9.32 -13.99 8.31
N LEU A 170 8.68 -13.83 7.14
CA LEU A 170 8.80 -12.60 6.38
C LEU A 170 8.19 -11.45 7.21
N PRO A 171 8.91 -10.36 7.49
CA PRO A 171 8.37 -9.24 8.26
C PRO A 171 7.12 -8.59 7.63
N GLU A 172 6.96 -8.74 6.32
CA GLU A 172 5.86 -8.20 5.52
C GLU A 172 4.70 -9.19 5.28
N ALA A 173 4.79 -10.40 5.86
CA ALA A 173 3.79 -11.46 5.79
C ALA A 173 2.77 -11.36 6.94
#